data_AF-A0A9X7JKU0-F1
#
_entry.id   AF-A0A9X7JKU0-F1
#
_cell.length_a   1.000
_cell.length_b   1.000
_cell.length_c   1.000
_cell.angle_alpha   90.00
_cell.angle_beta   90.00
_cell.angle_gamma   90.00
#
_symmetry.space_group_name_H-M   'P 1'
#
loop_
_entity.id
_entity.type
_entity.pdbx_description
1 polymer ?
#
loop_
_entity_poly.entity_id
_entity_poly.type
_entity_poly.pdbx_seq_one_letter_code
_entity_poly.pdbx_strand_id
1 'polypeptide(L)' 'MKRGEDLIQDLRAQGFMRCETTQDGKAVVMRKRDRWTVVPLRWLTDEAVDTIKAQAGISLV' A
#
# COMPACT_ATOMS: atom_id res chain seq x y z
N MET A 1 3.03 -5.17 13.47
CA MET A 1 3.99 -4.53 12.52
C MET A 1 4.09 -5.37 11.25
N LYS A 2 4.21 -4.75 10.08
CA LYS A 2 4.24 -5.41 8.77
C LYS A 2 5.29 -4.78 7.85
N ARG A 3 5.93 -5.55 6.97
CA ARG A 3 6.79 -4.96 5.92
C ARG A 3 5.94 -4.37 4.81
N GLY A 4 6.40 -3.27 4.21
CA GLY A 4 5.75 -2.64 3.06
C GLY A 4 5.52 -3.62 1.90
N GLU A 5 6.46 -4.53 1.65
CA GLU A 5 6.35 -5.58 0.63
C GLU A 5 5.18 -6.53 0.89
N ASP A 6 4.93 -6.89 2.15
CA ASP A 6 3.80 -7.75 2.51
C ASP A 6 2.47 -7.00 2.31
N LEU A 7 2.43 -5.70 2.63
CA LEU A 7 1.25 -4.87 2.36
C LEU A 7 1.00 -4.72 0.85
N ILE A 8 2.06 -4.63 0.02
CA ILE A 8 1.93 -4.65 -1.44
C ILE A 8 1.25 -5.95 -1.91
N GLN A 9 1.58 -7.10 -1.33
CA GLN A 9 0.93 -8.37 -1.68
C GLN A 9 -0.54 -8.40 -1.26
N ASP A 10 -0.89 -7.91 -0.06
CA ASP A 10 -2.29 -7.75 0.35
C ASP A 10 -3.07 -6.89 -0.64
N LEU A 11 -2.50 -5.75 -1.05
CA LEU A 11 -3.13 -4.82 -1.99
C LEU A 11 -3.28 -5.46 -3.39
N ARG A 12 -2.31 -6.26 -3.84
CA ARG A 12 -2.43 -7.05 -5.07
C ARG A 12 -3.57 -8.05 -5.01
N ALA A 13 -3.76 -8.74 -3.88
CA ALA A 13 -4.89 -9.65 -3.69
C ALA A 13 -6.24 -8.90 -3.75
N GLN A 14 -6.24 -7.60 -3.42
CA GLN A 14 -7.39 -6.70 -3.56
C GLN A 14 -7.53 -6.08 -4.96
N GLY A 15 -6.66 -6.44 -5.92
CA GLY A 15 -6.68 -5.98 -7.30
C GLY A 15 -5.94 -4.66 -7.57
N PHE A 16 -5.09 -4.19 -6.65
CA PHE A 16 -4.20 -3.07 -6.93
C PHE A 16 -2.96 -3.53 -7.73
N MET A 17 -2.50 -2.67 -8.62
CA MET A 17 -1.29 -2.87 -9.42
C MET A 17 -0.20 -1.89 -9.02
N ARG A 18 1.06 -2.32 -9.09
CA ARG A 18 2.22 -1.45 -8.89
C ARG A 18 2.39 -0.59 -10.15
N CYS A 19 2.36 0.73 -10.00
CA CYS A 19 2.53 1.66 -11.11
C CYS A 19 3.94 2.24 -11.13
N GLU A 20 4.36 2.84 -10.02
CA GLU A 20 5.60 3.61 -9.95
C GLU A 20 6.31 3.36 -8.62
N THR A 21 7.62 3.57 -8.62
CA THR A 21 8.43 3.66 -7.40
C THR A 21 8.84 5.12 -7.25
N THR A 22 8.79 5.65 -6.03
CA THR A 22 9.22 7.04 -5.78
C THR A 22 10.69 7.21 -6.18
N GLN A 23 11.09 8.43 -6.54
CA GLN A 23 12.44 8.74 -7.03
C GLN A 23 13.54 8.32 -6.03
N ASP A 24 13.26 8.41 -4.73
CA ASP A 24 14.17 7.98 -3.67
C ASP A 24 14.19 6.46 -3.44
N GLY A 25 13.35 5.70 -4.14
CA GLY A 25 13.23 4.25 -4.01
C GLY A 25 12.56 3.78 -2.72
N LYS A 26 12.00 4.68 -1.89
CA LYS A 26 11.52 4.33 -0.53
C LYS A 26 10.03 4.02 -0.45
N ALA A 27 9.27 4.22 -1.53
CA ALA A 27 7.86 3.90 -1.57
C ALA A 27 7.38 3.49 -2.96
N VAL A 28 6.22 2.85 -3.00
CA VAL A 28 5.57 2.38 -4.23
C VAL A 28 4.18 2.96 -4.34
N VAL A 29 3.84 3.48 -5.51
CA VAL A 29 2.47 3.87 -5.84
C VAL A 29 1.71 2.65 -6.35
N MET A 30 0.59 2.35 -5.71
CA MET A 30 -0.32 1.28 -6.11
C MET A 30 -1.64 1.87 -6.59
N ARG A 31 -2.21 1.36 -7.69
CA ARG A 31 -3.49 1.84 -8.27
C ARG A 31 -4.49 0.72 -8.52
N LYS A 32 -5.77 1.03 -8.36
CA LYS A 32 -6.92 0.20 -8.75
C LYS A 32 -8.03 1.12 -9.26
N ARG A 33 -8.28 1.10 -10.58
CA ARG A 33 -9.24 2.01 -11.25
C ARG A 33 -8.93 3.48 -10.92
N ASP A 34 -9.84 4.17 -10.25
CA ASP A 34 -9.76 5.56 -9.78
C ASP A 34 -9.07 5.71 -8.41
N ARG A 35 -8.80 4.60 -7.72
CA ARG A 35 -8.16 4.58 -6.39
C ARG A 35 -6.66 4.41 -6.50
N TRP A 36 -5.94 5.03 -5.59
CA TRP A 36 -4.50 4.88 -5.46
C TRP A 36 -4.06 5.00 -4.00
N THR A 37 -2.89 4.45 -3.70
CA THR A 37 -2.24 4.60 -2.40
C THR A 37 -0.73 4.53 -2.54
N VAL A 38 -0.01 4.97 -1.52
CA VAL A 38 1.46 4.94 -1.46
C VAL A 38 1.87 4.02 -0.32
N VAL A 39 2.70 3.03 -0.64
CA VAL A 39 3.21 2.07 0.35
C VAL A 39 4.69 2.32 0.59
N PRO A 40 5.09 2.75 1.80
CA PRO A 40 6.49 2.86 2.16
C PRO A 40 7.17 1.48 2.23
N LEU A 41 8.35 1.35 1.64
CA LEU A 41 9.19 0.15 1.67
C LEU A 41 10.04 0.13 2.95
N ARG A 42 9.35 -0.04 4.08
CA ARG A 42 9.93 -0.15 5.41
C ARG A 42 9.01 -0.95 6.32
N TRP A 43 9.43 -1.15 7.56
CA TRP A 43 8.53 -1.63 8.62
C TRP A 43 7.46 -0.58 8.92
N LEU A 44 6.22 -1.04 8.99
CA LEU A 44 5.04 -0.24 9.28
C LEU A 44 4.42 -0.71 10.60
N THR A 45 3.96 0.24 11.41
CA THR A 45 3.07 -0.04 12.53
C THR A 45 1.72 -0.51 12.00
N ASP A 46 0.94 -1.21 12.84
CA ASP A 46 -0.37 -1.71 12.42
C ASP A 46 -1.32 -0.54 12.10
N GLU A 47 -1.25 0.55 12.88
CA GLU A 47 -1.95 1.81 12.59
C GLU A 47 -1.57 2.42 11.22
N ALA A 48 -0.29 2.37 10.82
CA ALA A 48 0.14 2.86 9.52
C ALA A 48 -0.40 1.98 8.38
N VAL A 49 -0.44 0.65 8.59
CA VAL A 49 -1.06 -0.29 7.63
C VAL A 49 -2.54 0.02 7.47
N ASP A 50 -3.26 0.19 8.57
CA ASP A 50 -4.69 0.48 8.58
C ASP A 50 -5.01 1.81 7.91
N THR A 51 -4.19 2.84 8.17
CA THR A 51 -4.30 4.15 7.52
C THR A 51 -4.13 4.04 6.00
N ILE A 52 -3.11 3.29 5.53
CA ILE A 52 -2.85 3.09 4.09
C ILE A 52 -4.01 2.34 3.43
N LYS A 53 -4.57 1.32 4.10
CA LYS A 53 -5.74 0.57 3.62
C LYS A 53 -6.98 1.46 3.54
N ALA A 54 -7.23 2.27 4.56
CA ALA A 54 -8.33 3.22 4.58
C ALA A 54 -8.21 4.27 3.46
N GLN A 55 -7.01 4.82 3.23
CA GLN A 55 -6.73 5.73 2.10
C GLN A 55 -6.95 5.05 0.74
N ALA A 56 -6.65 3.75 0.64
CA ALA A 56 -6.95 2.94 -0.54
C ALA A 56 -8.46 2.59 -0.69
N GLY A 57 -9.30 2.99 0.27
CA GLY A 57 -10.72 2.66 0.32
C GLY A 57 -11.00 1.18 0.56
N ILE A 58 -10.11 0.48 1.25
CA ILE A 58 -10.26 -0.92 1.67
C ILE A 58 -10.83 -0.92 3.08
N SER A 59 -12.00 -1.53 3.25
CA SER A 59 -12.61 -1.69 4.57
C SER A 59 -11.76 -2.62 5.43
N LEU A 60 -11.46 -2.18 6.65
CA LEU A 60 -10.88 -3.00 7.70
C LEU A 60 -12.03 -3.86 8.25
N VAL A 61 -12.01 -5.17 7.95
CA VAL A 61 -12.96 -6.15 8.47
C VAL A 61 -12.33 -6.84 9.67
#